data_AF-A0A9Q0EW47-F1
#
_entry.id   AF-A0A9Q0EW47-F1
#
_cell.length_a   1.000
_cell.length_b   1.000
_cell.length_c   1.000
_cell.angle_alpha   90.00
_cell.angle_beta   90.00
_cell.angle_gamma   90.00
#
_symmetry.space_group_name_H-M   'P 1'
#
loop_
_entity.id
_entity.type
_entity.pdbx_description
1 polymer ?
#
loop_
_entity_poly.entity_id
_entity_poly.type
_entity_poly.pdbx_seq_one_letter_code
_entity_poly.pdbx_strand_id
1 'polypeptide(L)'
;MVQQHEIDVTLDPDSAYYDLELSEDGKQVLHKYIALDPHYPNNPPTKRVGVLTKQSFSSGRFYLEVQVQETTRWRFGVARKSINRNEEIKPTLKNGCWTIDFQLKKGVFIAADGLPLKLRTNPKKVGMFVDYDEGLVSFYDVEARNHIYSLIGCSFREPLHPLISPCVNGDRHDEDEMNNDEEGDPLQDVSYNDEDEDEDALSLLCRAIERKTLHSRQYRNDDDMDEEEDDKKRPLLVICQSNKLG
;
A
#
# COMPACT_ATOMS: atom_id res chain seq x y z
N MET A 1 10.26 13.12 -13.03
CA MET A 1 10.11 12.87 -11.58
C MET A 1 8.67 12.46 -11.36
N VAL A 2 8.37 11.47 -10.50
CA VAL A 2 6.97 11.00 -10.30
C VAL A 2 6.07 12.08 -9.67
N GLN A 3 6.66 12.99 -8.91
CA GLN A 3 5.98 14.12 -8.25
C GLN A 3 5.25 15.08 -9.22
N GLN A 4 5.60 15.12 -10.50
CA GLN A 4 4.84 15.89 -11.50
C GLN A 4 3.40 15.36 -11.70
N HIS A 5 3.10 14.17 -11.18
CA HIS A 5 1.78 13.54 -11.21
C HIS A 5 1.07 13.61 -9.83
N GLU A 6 1.54 14.46 -8.92
CA GLU A 6 0.94 14.61 -7.59
C GLU A 6 -0.51 15.08 -7.70
N ILE A 7 -1.36 14.47 -6.88
CA ILE A 7 -2.80 14.75 -6.85
C ILE A 7 -3.25 15.06 -5.43
N ASP A 8 -4.26 15.91 -5.32
CA ASP A 8 -4.93 16.19 -4.06
C ASP A 8 -6.13 15.25 -3.87
N VAL A 9 -6.15 14.51 -2.75
CA VAL A 9 -7.21 13.54 -2.44
C VAL A 9 -7.72 13.69 -1.02
N THR A 10 -8.98 13.33 -0.80
CA THR A 10 -9.59 13.31 0.53
C THR A 10 -10.19 11.95 0.82
N LEU A 11 -10.10 11.55 2.08
CA LEU A 11 -10.67 10.32 2.59
C LEU A 11 -12.21 10.39 2.51
N ASP A 12 -12.82 9.26 2.14
CA ASP A 12 -14.26 9.11 2.00
C ASP A 12 -14.86 8.59 3.32
N PRO A 13 -15.60 9.43 4.08
CA PRO A 13 -16.23 9.01 5.33
C PRO A 13 -17.20 7.85 5.15
N ASP A 14 -17.87 7.74 3.99
CA ASP A 14 -18.81 6.65 3.70
C ASP A 14 -18.09 5.31 3.49
N SER A 15 -16.77 5.36 3.30
CA SER A 15 -15.92 4.18 3.15
C SER A 15 -15.22 3.75 4.44
N ALA A 16 -15.22 4.62 5.46
CA ALA A 16 -14.49 4.39 6.69
C ALA A 16 -15.18 3.32 7.55
N TYR A 17 -14.37 2.45 8.15
CA TYR A 17 -14.86 1.47 9.11
C TYR A 17 -15.23 2.12 10.44
N TYR A 18 -16.09 1.48 11.23
CA TYR A 18 -16.68 2.10 12.44
C TYR A 18 -15.66 2.47 13.53
N ASP A 19 -14.48 1.86 13.51
CA ASP A 19 -13.38 2.12 14.45
C ASP A 19 -12.35 3.13 13.91
N LEU A 20 -12.63 3.77 12.76
CA LEU A 20 -11.80 4.83 12.18
C LEU A 20 -12.38 6.21 12.45
N GLU A 21 -11.53 7.15 12.88
CA GLU A 21 -11.81 8.58 12.86
C GLU A 21 -11.14 9.23 11.65
N LEU A 22 -11.85 10.13 10.98
CA LEU A 22 -11.27 10.99 9.96
C LEU A 22 -11.19 12.43 10.47
N SER A 23 -10.13 13.15 10.12
CA SER A 23 -10.06 14.60 10.36
C SER A 23 -11.09 15.35 9.52
N GLU A 24 -11.44 16.57 9.95
CA GLU A 24 -12.44 17.42 9.26
C GLU A 24 -12.06 17.73 7.80
N ASP A 25 -10.76 17.89 7.53
CA ASP A 25 -10.22 18.12 6.19
C ASP A 25 -10.11 16.83 5.34
N GLY A 26 -10.43 15.66 5.92
CA GLY A 26 -10.33 14.36 5.27
C GLY A 26 -8.90 13.96 4.90
N LYS A 27 -7.89 14.48 5.61
CA LYS A 27 -6.46 14.17 5.36
C LYS A 27 -5.87 13.16 6.32
N GLN A 28 -6.49 12.94 7.46
CA GLN A 28 -5.96 12.07 8.51
C GLN A 28 -6.93 10.95 8.80
N VAL A 29 -6.40 9.76 9.06
CA VAL A 29 -7.15 8.62 9.57
C VAL A 29 -6.52 8.14 10.87
N LEU A 30 -7.35 7.98 11.90
CA LEU A 30 -6.97 7.47 13.21
C LEU A 30 -7.69 6.17 13.50
N HIS A 31 -6.97 5.12 13.90
CA HIS A 31 -7.60 3.96 14.54
C HIS A 31 -7.98 4.32 15.97
N LYS A 32 -9.28 4.31 16.30
CA LYS A 32 -9.74 4.51 17.67
C LYS A 32 -9.65 3.20 18.44
N TYR A 33 -9.05 3.23 19.62
CA TYR A 33 -9.19 2.12 20.56
C TYR A 33 -10.64 2.02 21.03
N ILE A 34 -11.37 1.02 20.53
CA ILE A 34 -12.69 0.66 21.05
C ILE A 34 -12.49 -0.53 21.99
N ALA A 35 -12.80 -0.33 23.27
CA ALA A 35 -12.86 -1.43 24.23
C ALA A 35 -14.01 -2.37 23.80
N LEU A 36 -13.67 -3.49 23.18
CA LEU A 36 -14.63 -4.54 22.89
C LEU A 36 -15.17 -5.08 24.22
N ASP A 37 -16.49 -5.16 24.37
CA ASP A 37 -17.10 -5.75 25.56
C ASP A 37 -16.97 -7.27 25.45
N PRO A 38 -16.17 -7.95 26.30
CA PRO A 38 -15.97 -9.39 26.22
C PRO A 38 -17.25 -10.19 26.49
N HIS A 39 -18.32 -9.57 27.00
CA HIS A 39 -19.62 -10.19 27.23
C HIS A 39 -20.61 -9.99 26.09
N TYR A 40 -20.25 -9.27 25.03
CA TYR A 40 -21.13 -8.97 23.91
C TYR A 40 -20.74 -9.77 22.66
N PRO A 41 -21.53 -10.79 22.24
CA PRO A 41 -21.23 -11.61 21.06
C PRO A 41 -21.39 -10.86 19.73
N ASN A 42 -21.97 -9.64 19.76
CA ASN A 42 -22.11 -8.74 18.62
C ASN A 42 -21.00 -7.69 18.53
N ASN A 43 -19.86 -7.89 19.21
CA ASN A 43 -18.66 -7.12 18.85
C ASN A 43 -18.47 -7.25 17.34
N PRO A 44 -18.42 -6.15 16.59
CA PRO A 44 -18.26 -6.28 15.15
C PRO A 44 -16.95 -7.05 14.92
N PRO A 45 -16.95 -8.06 14.03
CA PRO A 45 -15.72 -8.76 13.72
C PRO A 45 -14.72 -7.69 13.29
N THR A 46 -13.50 -7.72 13.83
CA THR A 46 -12.43 -6.76 13.50
C THR A 46 -11.97 -7.01 12.06
N LYS A 47 -12.87 -6.76 11.11
CA LYS A 47 -12.66 -6.99 9.68
C LYS A 47 -11.84 -5.82 9.19
N ARG A 48 -10.56 -6.11 8.97
CA ARG A 48 -9.50 -5.14 8.64
C ARG A 48 -9.78 -4.49 7.29
N VAL A 49 -10.53 -3.40 7.25
CA VAL A 49 -10.67 -2.59 6.04
C VAL A 49 -10.35 -1.13 6.34
N GLY A 50 -9.40 -0.61 5.57
CA GLY A 50 -9.01 0.79 5.60
C GLY A 50 -10.06 1.70 4.99
N VAL A 51 -9.74 2.97 4.91
CA VAL A 51 -10.55 4.01 4.28
C VAL A 51 -10.08 4.22 2.83
N LEU A 52 -11.02 4.41 1.92
CA LEU A 52 -10.76 4.79 0.53
C LEU A 52 -10.79 6.32 0.39
N THR A 53 -10.17 6.84 -0.66
CA THR A 53 -10.38 8.23 -1.06
C THR A 53 -11.67 8.40 -1.87
N LYS A 54 -12.21 9.62 -1.87
CA LYS A 54 -13.35 10.01 -2.72
C LYS A 54 -12.98 9.98 -4.20
N GLN A 55 -11.76 10.41 -4.50
CA GLN A 55 -11.19 10.42 -5.84
C GLN A 55 -10.87 8.99 -6.28
N SER A 56 -11.05 8.74 -7.57
CA SER A 56 -10.69 7.49 -8.23
C SER A 56 -10.12 7.74 -9.62
N PHE A 57 -9.33 6.79 -10.10
CA PHE A 57 -8.58 6.93 -11.34
C PHE A 57 -8.82 5.71 -12.23
N SER A 58 -9.20 5.94 -13.48
CA SER A 58 -9.52 4.89 -14.46
C SER A 58 -8.58 4.90 -15.68
N SER A 59 -7.55 5.75 -15.65
CA SER A 59 -6.55 5.93 -16.70
C SER A 59 -5.43 6.84 -16.21
N GLY A 60 -4.32 6.87 -16.94
CA GLY A 60 -3.23 7.82 -16.72
C GLY A 60 -2.40 7.54 -15.47
N ARG A 61 -1.73 8.59 -14.99
CA ARG A 61 -0.72 8.51 -13.93
C ARG A 61 -1.05 9.42 -12.77
N PHE A 62 -0.80 8.95 -11.55
CA PHE A 62 -0.92 9.78 -10.36
C PHE A 62 0.11 9.40 -9.30
N TYR A 63 0.38 10.35 -8.41
CA TYR A 63 1.31 10.21 -7.31
C TYR A 63 0.69 10.76 -6.01
N LEU A 64 0.93 10.05 -4.91
CA LEU A 64 0.42 10.40 -3.59
C LEU A 64 1.48 10.12 -2.53
N GLU A 65 1.50 10.94 -1.48
CA GLU A 65 2.34 10.73 -0.31
C GLU A 65 1.49 10.50 0.94
N VAL A 66 1.96 9.61 1.81
CA VAL A 66 1.38 9.37 3.13
C VAL A 66 2.46 9.48 4.20
N GLN A 67 2.15 10.22 5.26
CA GLN A 67 2.94 10.25 6.49
C GLN A 67 2.55 9.06 7.36
N VAL A 68 3.56 8.26 7.74
CA VAL A 68 3.42 7.02 8.53
C VAL A 68 4.26 7.03 9.82
N GLN A 69 4.88 8.16 10.14
CA GLN A 69 5.69 8.32 11.35
C GLN A 69 4.91 7.89 12.62
N GLU A 70 5.62 7.25 13.55
CA GLU A 70 5.08 6.82 14.85
C GLU A 70 3.97 5.76 14.78
N THR A 71 3.77 5.13 13.62
CA THR A 71 2.84 4.00 13.47
C THR A 71 3.59 2.65 13.49
N THR A 72 3.02 1.65 14.16
CA THR A 72 3.63 0.32 14.29
C THR A 72 3.16 -0.67 13.24
N ARG A 73 2.01 -0.39 12.61
CA ARG A 73 1.43 -1.17 11.54
C ARG A 73 0.63 -0.24 10.65
N TRP A 74 0.63 -0.48 9.35
CA TRP A 74 -0.21 0.26 8.42
C TRP A 74 -0.27 -0.45 7.07
N ARG A 75 -1.21 -0.04 6.23
CA ARG A 75 -1.31 -0.45 4.83
C ARG A 75 -1.55 0.75 3.95
N PHE A 76 -0.89 0.76 2.80
CA PHE A 76 -1.01 1.82 1.81
C PHE A 76 -0.99 1.22 0.40
N GLY A 77 -1.83 1.77 -0.49
CA GLY A 77 -1.89 1.34 -1.87
C GLY A 77 -3.14 1.80 -2.58
N VAL A 78 -3.61 1.01 -3.54
CA VAL A 78 -4.87 1.23 -4.26
C VAL A 78 -5.74 -0.02 -4.22
N ALA A 79 -7.05 0.19 -4.29
CA ALA A 79 -8.03 -0.87 -4.42
C ALA A 79 -9.16 -0.49 -5.38
N ARG A 80 -9.85 -1.49 -5.92
CA ARG A 80 -11.10 -1.27 -6.65
C ARG A 80 -12.22 -0.89 -5.68
N LYS A 81 -13.23 -0.14 -6.12
CA LYS A 81 -14.39 0.16 -5.27
C LYS A 81 -15.23 -1.08 -4.94
N SER A 82 -15.23 -2.06 -5.84
CA SER A 82 -16.01 -3.30 -5.78
C SER A 82 -15.47 -4.32 -4.77
N ILE A 83 -14.32 -4.07 -4.14
CA ILE A 83 -13.83 -4.98 -3.10
C ILE A 83 -14.91 -5.15 -2.04
N ASN A 84 -15.21 -6.39 -1.66
CA ASN A 84 -16.20 -6.64 -0.64
C ASN A 84 -15.60 -6.29 0.73
N ARG A 85 -15.98 -5.11 1.21
CA ARG A 85 -15.50 -4.52 2.48
C ARG A 85 -16.26 -5.04 3.70
N ASN A 86 -17.28 -5.87 3.50
CA ASN A 86 -18.11 -6.43 4.57
C ASN A 86 -17.58 -7.80 5.05
N GLU A 87 -16.57 -8.33 4.39
CA GLU A 87 -15.97 -9.64 4.67
C GLU A 87 -14.49 -9.52 4.99
N GLU A 88 -13.95 -10.56 5.63
CA GLU A 88 -12.52 -10.69 5.89
C GLU A 88 -11.81 -11.03 4.58
N ILE A 89 -11.57 -10.02 3.76
CA ILE A 89 -10.88 -10.19 2.50
C ILE A 89 -9.42 -9.80 2.69
N LYS A 90 -8.55 -10.81 2.53
CA LYS A 90 -7.09 -10.58 2.43
C LYS A 90 -6.84 -9.65 1.23
N PRO A 91 -6.17 -8.51 1.41
CA PRO A 91 -5.88 -7.59 0.30
C PRO A 91 -4.78 -8.20 -0.55
N THR A 92 -5.21 -8.86 -1.62
CA THR A 92 -4.35 -9.50 -2.61
C THR A 92 -4.63 -8.92 -3.98
N LEU A 93 -3.71 -9.14 -4.93
CA LEU A 93 -3.93 -8.76 -6.33
C LEU A 93 -5.21 -9.37 -6.91
N LYS A 94 -5.51 -10.63 -6.55
CA LYS A 94 -6.73 -11.35 -6.97
C LYS A 94 -8.00 -10.64 -6.51
N ASN A 95 -7.96 -10.07 -5.31
CA ASN A 95 -9.08 -9.35 -4.70
C ASN A 95 -9.14 -7.88 -5.12
N GLY A 96 -8.29 -7.44 -6.06
CA GLY A 96 -8.29 -6.07 -6.56
C GLY A 96 -7.66 -5.07 -5.60
N CYS A 97 -6.67 -5.50 -4.82
CA CYS A 97 -5.86 -4.66 -3.94
C CYS A 97 -4.39 -4.72 -4.36
N TRP A 98 -3.75 -3.55 -4.52
CA TRP A 98 -2.34 -3.38 -4.84
C TRP A 98 -1.71 -2.52 -3.75
N THR A 99 -1.26 -3.16 -2.68
CA THR A 99 -0.83 -2.51 -1.44
C THR A 99 0.51 -3.03 -0.96
N ILE A 100 1.15 -2.23 -0.11
CA ILE A 100 2.18 -2.69 0.82
C ILE A 100 1.68 -2.57 2.25
N ASP A 101 2.00 -3.58 3.06
CA ASP A 101 1.66 -3.66 4.47
C ASP A 101 2.93 -3.58 5.29
N PHE A 102 3.00 -2.67 6.26
CA PHE A 102 4.13 -2.58 7.18
C PHE A 102 3.80 -3.18 8.54
N GLN A 103 4.75 -3.93 9.12
CA GLN A 103 4.70 -4.38 10.52
C GLN A 103 6.04 -4.12 11.22
N LEU A 104 6.08 -3.11 12.09
CA LEU A 104 7.30 -2.68 12.79
C LEU A 104 7.95 -3.80 13.62
N LYS A 105 7.14 -4.57 14.37
CA LYS A 105 7.64 -5.70 15.19
C LYS A 105 8.40 -6.76 14.36
N LYS A 106 7.99 -6.97 13.10
CA LYS A 106 8.63 -7.92 12.18
C LYS A 106 9.73 -7.27 11.34
N GLY A 107 9.77 -5.94 11.25
CA GLY A 107 10.71 -5.20 10.40
C GLY A 107 10.56 -5.50 8.91
N VAL A 108 9.36 -5.94 8.50
CA VAL A 108 9.08 -6.45 7.16
C VAL A 108 7.88 -5.72 6.58
N PHE A 109 7.97 -5.41 5.29
CA PHE A 109 6.82 -5.09 4.45
C PHE A 109 6.32 -6.34 3.76
N ILE A 110 5.02 -6.45 3.56
CA ILE A 110 4.43 -7.51 2.74
C ILE A 110 3.72 -6.81 1.58
N ALA A 111 4.17 -7.08 0.36
CA ALA A 111 3.47 -6.62 -0.84
C ALA A 111 2.24 -7.51 -1.11
N ALA A 112 1.26 -7.00 -1.86
CA ALA A 112 0.01 -7.70 -2.15
C ALA A 112 0.16 -9.01 -2.96
N ASP A 113 1.32 -9.27 -3.53
CA ASP A 113 1.72 -10.56 -4.13
C ASP A 113 2.29 -11.56 -3.13
N GLY A 114 2.42 -11.18 -1.86
CA GLY A 114 2.93 -12.01 -0.78
C GLY A 114 4.44 -11.89 -0.53
N LEU A 115 5.16 -11.07 -1.31
CA LEU A 115 6.61 -10.97 -1.16
C LEU A 115 6.99 -10.19 0.12
N PRO A 116 7.76 -10.80 1.06
CA PRO A 116 8.30 -10.08 2.20
C PRO A 116 9.50 -9.21 1.79
N LEU A 117 9.45 -7.92 2.11
CA LEU A 117 10.52 -6.96 1.84
C LEU A 117 11.17 -6.54 3.16
N LYS A 118 12.50 -6.70 3.24
CA LYS A 118 13.28 -6.19 4.37
C LYS A 118 13.77 -4.78 4.04
N LEU A 119 13.39 -3.80 4.86
CA LEU A 119 13.97 -2.47 4.76
C LEU A 119 15.17 -2.28 5.67
N ARG A 120 16.12 -1.46 5.21
CA ARG A 120 17.27 -1.02 6.02
C ARG A 120 16.85 0.01 7.08
N THR A 121 15.83 0.82 6.77
CA THR A 121 15.32 1.91 7.61
C THR A 121 13.80 1.95 7.54
N ASN A 122 13.15 2.41 8.62
CA ASN A 122 11.70 2.61 8.63
C ASN A 122 11.36 3.95 7.98
N PRO A 123 10.58 3.99 6.88
CA PRO A 123 10.19 5.25 6.25
C PRO A 123 9.25 6.03 7.16
N LYS A 124 9.43 7.35 7.25
CA LYS A 124 8.44 8.24 7.90
C LYS A 124 7.37 8.72 6.93
N LYS A 125 7.71 8.74 5.65
CA LYS A 125 6.84 9.14 4.57
C LYS A 125 7.01 8.20 3.38
N VAL A 126 5.89 7.71 2.86
CA VAL A 126 5.86 6.76 1.75
C VAL A 126 5.10 7.37 0.59
N GLY A 127 5.72 7.32 -0.58
CA GLY A 127 5.15 7.76 -1.84
C GLY A 127 4.61 6.56 -2.62
N MET A 128 3.49 6.75 -3.30
CA MET A 128 2.91 5.78 -4.23
C MET A 128 2.73 6.44 -5.59
N PHE A 129 3.31 5.85 -6.62
CA PHE A 129 3.09 6.19 -8.02
C PHE A 129 2.28 5.09 -8.69
N VAL A 130 1.28 5.47 -9.47
CA VAL A 130 0.46 4.54 -10.25
C VAL A 130 0.51 4.97 -11.71
N ASP A 131 0.77 4.00 -12.59
CA ASP A 131 0.49 4.13 -14.02
C ASP A 131 -0.61 3.14 -14.37
N TYR A 132 -1.83 3.65 -14.52
CA TYR A 132 -3.00 2.83 -14.78
C TYR A 132 -2.89 2.13 -16.14
N ASP A 133 -2.38 2.85 -17.14
CA ASP A 133 -2.38 2.37 -18.52
C ASP A 133 -1.32 1.28 -18.72
N GLU A 134 -0.22 1.34 -17.96
CA GLU A 134 0.87 0.35 -17.96
C GLU A 134 0.72 -0.74 -16.88
N GLY A 135 -0.33 -0.70 -16.05
CA GLY A 135 -0.55 -1.72 -15.03
C GLY A 135 0.52 -1.71 -13.92
N LEU A 136 0.96 -0.53 -13.47
CA LEU A 136 2.07 -0.35 -12.54
C LEU A 136 1.63 0.34 -11.24
N VAL A 137 2.07 -0.19 -10.09
CA VAL A 137 2.03 0.50 -8.79
C VAL A 137 3.42 0.44 -8.17
N SER A 138 4.04 1.59 -7.91
CA SER A 138 5.38 1.70 -7.33
C SER A 138 5.37 2.46 -6.01
N PHE A 139 6.15 1.99 -5.04
CA PHE A 139 6.27 2.57 -3.70
C PHE A 139 7.68 3.07 -3.44
N TYR A 140 7.80 4.17 -2.69
CA TYR A 140 9.06 4.88 -2.43
C TYR A 140 9.17 5.33 -0.99
N ASP A 141 10.37 5.29 -0.42
CA ASP A 141 10.71 6.07 0.76
C ASP A 141 11.02 7.50 0.29
N VAL A 142 10.14 8.44 0.65
CA VAL A 142 10.24 9.82 0.16
C VAL A 142 11.45 10.53 0.75
N GLU A 143 11.77 10.25 2.02
CA GLU A 143 12.87 10.90 2.71
C GLU A 143 14.22 10.36 2.23
N ALA A 144 14.33 9.02 2.14
CA ALA A 144 15.54 8.37 1.64
C ALA A 144 15.69 8.47 0.11
N ARG A 145 14.65 8.97 -0.60
CA ARG A 145 14.57 9.08 -2.06
C ARG A 145 14.89 7.75 -2.76
N ASN A 146 14.44 6.64 -2.17
CA ASN A 146 14.70 5.31 -2.67
C ASN A 146 13.41 4.61 -3.10
N HIS A 147 13.56 3.65 -4.01
CA HIS A 147 12.49 2.74 -4.38
C HIS A 147 12.35 1.64 -3.32
N ILE A 148 11.11 1.36 -2.94
CA ILE A 148 10.77 0.27 -2.02
C ILE A 148 10.37 -0.97 -2.81
N TYR A 149 9.35 -0.84 -3.68
CA TYR A 149 8.78 -1.98 -4.40
C TYR A 149 7.92 -1.56 -5.60
N SER A 150 7.74 -2.45 -6.57
CA SER A 150 6.83 -2.25 -7.71
C SER A 150 6.00 -3.50 -7.96
N LEU A 151 4.69 -3.31 -8.06
CA LEU A 151 3.74 -4.29 -8.59
C LEU A 151 3.56 -3.99 -10.10
N ILE A 152 3.97 -4.94 -10.94
CA ILE A 152 3.97 -4.82 -12.40
C ILE A 152 2.98 -5.79 -13.05
N GLY A 153 2.56 -5.49 -14.28
CA GLY A 153 1.64 -6.37 -15.03
C GLY A 153 0.23 -6.42 -14.44
N CYS A 154 -0.16 -5.39 -13.70
CA CYS A 154 -1.46 -5.31 -13.05
C CYS A 154 -2.56 -5.12 -14.10
N SER A 155 -3.57 -5.99 -14.11
CA SER A 155 -4.77 -5.80 -14.93
C SER A 155 -5.81 -4.98 -14.18
N PHE A 156 -5.76 -3.65 -14.34
CA PHE A 156 -6.80 -2.77 -13.83
C PHE A 156 -8.01 -2.83 -14.77
N ARG A 157 -9.20 -3.05 -14.21
CA ARG A 157 -10.47 -3.21 -14.96
C ARG A 157 -11.57 -2.28 -14.46
N GLU A 158 -11.26 -1.51 -13.42
CA GLU A 158 -12.17 -0.65 -12.69
C GLU A 158 -11.41 0.59 -12.21
N PRO A 159 -12.12 1.67 -11.83
CA PRO A 159 -11.51 2.80 -11.15
C PRO A 159 -10.78 2.36 -9.89
N LEU A 160 -9.54 2.83 -9.74
CA LEU A 160 -8.72 2.63 -8.56
C LEU A 160 -8.93 3.76 -7.58
N HIS A 161 -9.17 3.39 -6.32
CA HIS A 161 -9.21 4.29 -5.19
C HIS A 161 -7.95 4.08 -4.34
N PRO A 162 -7.18 5.14 -4.05
CA PRO A 162 -6.23 5.09 -2.95
C PRO A 162 -6.85 4.53 -1.67
N LEU A 163 -6.13 3.62 -1.03
CA LEU A 163 -6.52 2.87 0.16
C LEU A 163 -5.49 3.11 1.27
N ILE A 164 -5.98 3.49 2.45
CA ILE A 164 -5.15 3.75 3.63
C ILE A 164 -5.74 2.99 4.82
N SER A 165 -4.90 2.28 5.57
CA SER A 165 -5.32 1.65 6.82
C SER A 165 -4.30 1.89 7.92
N PRO A 166 -4.72 2.42 9.10
CA PRO A 166 -3.87 2.48 10.29
C PRO A 166 -3.62 1.11 10.92
N CYS A 167 -4.35 0.06 10.52
CA CYS A 167 -4.28 -1.30 11.06
C CYS A 167 -4.43 -1.39 12.60
N VAL A 168 -4.69 -2.58 13.14
CA VAL A 168 -4.80 -2.77 14.59
C VAL A 168 -3.41 -3.01 15.20
N ASN A 169 -3.14 -2.37 16.34
CA ASN A 169 -1.99 -2.69 17.19
C ASN A 169 -2.17 -4.11 17.77
N GLY A 170 -1.48 -5.08 17.17
CA GLY A 170 -1.59 -6.49 17.57
C GLY A 170 -0.70 -6.84 18.76
N ASP A 171 -1.35 -7.19 19.88
CA ASP A 171 -0.86 -8.18 20.85
C ASP A 171 -1.73 -9.45 20.85
N ARG A 172 -2.63 -9.66 19.87
CA ARG A 172 -3.45 -10.88 19.83
C ARG A 172 -3.51 -11.47 18.43
N HIS A 173 -2.89 -12.66 18.33
CA HIS A 173 -3.04 -13.69 17.30
C HIS A 173 -2.83 -13.27 15.85
N ASP A 174 -1.61 -12.92 15.47
CA ASP A 174 -1.15 -13.01 14.08
C ASP A 174 -0.19 -14.22 13.89
N GLU A 175 -0.11 -15.14 14.86
CA GLU A 175 0.76 -16.33 14.82
C GLU A 175 0.08 -17.56 14.19
N ASP A 176 -1.25 -17.64 14.18
CA ASP A 176 -1.97 -18.88 13.82
C ASP A 176 -2.68 -18.85 12.44
N GLU A 177 -2.82 -17.70 11.78
CA GLU A 177 -3.68 -17.58 10.58
C GLU A 177 -2.95 -17.66 9.22
N MET A 178 -1.63 -17.86 9.22
CA MET A 178 -0.85 -18.07 7.98
C MET A 178 -0.25 -19.47 7.85
N ASN A 179 -0.53 -20.38 8.79
CA ASN A 179 -0.04 -21.76 8.75
C ASN A 179 -1.11 -22.81 8.34
N ASN A 180 -2.33 -22.40 7.99
CA ASN A 180 -3.46 -23.34 7.78
C ASN A 180 -4.03 -23.38 6.34
N ASP A 181 -3.16 -23.29 5.34
CA ASP A 181 -3.42 -23.78 3.98
C ASP A 181 -2.15 -24.57 3.61
N GLU A 182 -2.02 -25.91 3.66
CA GLU A 182 -2.77 -26.95 2.97
C GLU A 182 -2.64 -28.31 3.72
N GLU A 183 -3.74 -28.93 4.11
CA GLU A 183 -3.80 -30.40 4.27
C GLU A 183 -4.61 -30.93 3.08
N GLY A 184 -3.90 -31.21 1.98
CA GLY A 184 -4.45 -31.77 0.75
C GLY A 184 -3.46 -32.75 0.13
N ASP A 185 -3.74 -34.04 0.34
CA ASP A 185 -3.24 -35.30 -0.26
C ASP A 185 -1.85 -35.35 -0.95
N PRO A 186 -0.99 -36.33 -0.64
CA PRO A 186 0.39 -36.37 -1.13
C PRO A 186 0.45 -36.89 -2.56
N LEU A 187 0.64 -35.98 -3.53
CA LEU A 187 1.04 -36.35 -4.87
C LEU A 187 2.57 -36.40 -4.98
N GLN A 188 3.01 -37.62 -5.25
CA GLN A 188 4.34 -38.11 -5.61
C GLN A 188 5.23 -37.13 -6.37
N ASP A 189 6.44 -36.98 -5.84
CA ASP A 189 7.73 -36.97 -6.53
C ASP A 189 7.67 -36.67 -8.04
N VAL A 190 7.64 -35.38 -8.37
CA VAL A 190 8.06 -34.90 -9.69
C VAL A 190 9.18 -33.90 -9.44
N SER A 191 10.42 -34.36 -9.62
CA SER A 191 11.59 -33.50 -9.70
C SER A 191 11.42 -32.54 -10.87
N TYR A 192 10.98 -31.31 -10.62
CA TYR A 192 11.13 -30.20 -11.54
C TYR A 192 12.50 -29.56 -11.28
N ASN A 193 13.47 -29.95 -12.10
CA ASN A 193 14.64 -29.13 -12.37
C ASN A 193 14.19 -28.02 -13.33
N ASP A 194 14.54 -26.77 -13.00
CA ASP A 194 14.87 -25.63 -13.88
C ASP A 194 14.56 -24.32 -13.09
N GLU A 195 15.48 -23.93 -12.20
CA GLU A 195 15.38 -22.70 -11.37
C GLU A 195 16.04 -21.47 -12.00
N ASP A 196 16.54 -21.53 -13.24
CA ASP A 196 17.43 -20.47 -13.76
C ASP A 196 16.82 -19.54 -14.85
N GLU A 197 15.62 -19.81 -15.38
CA GLU A 197 15.06 -19.00 -16.49
C GLU A 197 14.10 -17.86 -16.06
N ASP A 198 13.36 -18.00 -14.96
CA ASP A 198 12.34 -17.02 -14.54
C ASP A 198 12.89 -15.84 -13.74
N GLU A 199 13.96 -16.02 -12.95
CA GLU A 199 14.66 -14.92 -12.27
C GLU A 199 15.31 -13.96 -13.28
N ASP A 200 15.85 -14.50 -14.37
CA ASP A 200 16.48 -13.71 -15.43
C ASP A 200 15.45 -12.91 -16.22
N ALA A 201 14.25 -13.47 -16.48
CA ALA A 201 13.17 -12.77 -17.16
C ALA A 201 12.65 -11.57 -16.35
N LEU A 202 12.45 -11.73 -15.04
CA LEU A 202 12.05 -10.66 -14.13
C LEU A 202 13.14 -9.58 -13.99
N SER A 203 14.40 -10.00 -13.88
CA SER A 203 15.55 -9.08 -13.83
C SER A 203 15.71 -8.29 -15.13
N LEU A 204 15.52 -8.94 -16.29
CA LEU A 204 15.53 -8.31 -17.61
C LEU A 204 14.36 -7.33 -17.77
N LEU A 205 13.17 -7.66 -17.26
CA LEU A 205 12.02 -6.78 -17.31
C LEU A 205 12.22 -5.54 -16.42
N CYS A 206 12.72 -5.71 -15.20
CA CYS A 206 13.11 -4.61 -14.32
C CYS A 206 14.15 -3.69 -14.99
N ARG A 207 15.22 -4.27 -15.58
CA ARG A 207 16.23 -3.51 -16.33
C ARG A 207 15.66 -2.81 -17.56
N ALA A 208 14.69 -3.42 -18.25
CA ALA A 208 14.04 -2.82 -19.41
C ALA A 208 13.18 -1.60 -19.02
N ILE A 209 12.50 -1.67 -17.87
CA ILE A 209 11.72 -0.56 -17.31
C ILE A 209 12.64 0.58 -16.86
N GLU A 210 13.74 0.26 -16.16
CA GLU A 210 14.75 1.26 -15.78
C GLU A 210 15.36 1.94 -17.02
N ARG A 211 15.69 1.17 -18.07
CA ARG A 211 16.23 1.70 -19.32
C ARG A 211 15.25 2.60 -20.06
N LYS A 212 13.96 2.24 -20.14
CA LYS A 212 12.92 3.11 -20.75
C LYS A 212 12.75 4.41 -19.96
N THR A 213 12.81 4.33 -18.62
CA THR A 213 12.74 5.48 -17.73
C THR A 213 13.97 6.40 -17.88
N LEU A 214 15.18 5.85 -18.05
CA LEU A 214 16.39 6.62 -18.34
C LEU A 214 16.44 7.19 -19.76
N HIS A 215 15.92 6.49 -20.76
CA HIS A 215 15.94 6.99 -22.15
C HIS A 215 14.99 8.19 -22.32
N SER A 216 13.89 8.24 -21.57
CA SER A 216 13.05 9.45 -21.48
C SER A 216 13.72 10.67 -20.80
N ARG A 217 14.81 10.46 -20.05
CA ARG A 217 15.61 11.54 -19.44
C ARG A 217 16.61 12.19 -20.40
N GLN A 218 17.06 11.49 -21.45
CA GLN A 218 18.10 12.00 -22.37
C GLN A 218 17.59 13.03 -23.40
N TYR A 219 16.30 13.37 -23.40
CA TYR A 219 15.68 14.29 -24.36
C TYR A 219 15.08 15.57 -23.74
N ARG A 220 15.46 15.94 -22.52
CA ARG A 220 15.09 17.24 -21.95
C ARG A 220 16.35 18.06 -21.74
N ASN A 221 16.43 19.18 -22.47
CA ASN A 221 17.50 20.15 -22.37
C ASN A 221 17.60 20.67 -20.93
N ASP A 222 18.84 20.80 -20.48
CA ASP A 222 19.23 21.50 -19.25
C ASP A 222 18.99 22.99 -19.46
N ASP A 223 17.88 23.52 -18.94
CA ASP A 223 17.69 24.92 -18.60
C ASP A 223 16.45 24.98 -17.69
N ASP A 224 16.68 25.06 -16.38
CA ASP A 224 16.06 26.06 -15.49
C ASP A 224 16.43 25.75 -14.04
N MET A 225 17.24 26.66 -13.49
CA MET A 225 17.59 26.76 -12.08
C MET A 225 16.45 27.41 -11.27
N ASP A 226 16.45 27.07 -9.99
CA ASP A 226 15.87 27.81 -8.87
C ASP A 226 14.35 27.97 -8.82
N GLU A 227 13.67 26.97 -8.25
CA GLU A 227 12.45 27.18 -7.48
C GLU A 227 12.60 26.53 -6.11
N GLU A 228 13.26 27.25 -5.20
CA GLU A 228 12.98 27.16 -3.77
C GLU A 228 11.74 28.03 -3.52
N GLU A 229 10.55 27.48 -3.78
CA GLU A 229 9.30 28.18 -3.47
C GLU A 229 8.26 27.25 -2.81
N ASP A 230 7.85 27.70 -1.62
CA ASP A 230 6.64 27.34 -0.89
C ASP A 230 6.45 25.86 -0.50
N ASP A 231 6.87 25.54 0.73
CA ASP A 231 6.36 24.43 1.56
C ASP A 231 4.87 24.65 1.97
N LYS A 232 4.09 25.37 1.14
CA LYS A 232 2.65 25.52 1.26
C LYS A 232 1.99 24.18 0.97
N LYS A 233 1.67 23.48 2.06
CA LYS A 233 0.64 22.44 2.18
C LYS A 233 0.60 21.48 0.98
N ARG A 234 1.66 20.70 0.82
CA ARG A 234 1.54 19.48 0.00
C ARG A 234 0.36 18.66 0.52
N PRO A 235 -0.52 18.15 -0.36
CA PRO A 235 -1.66 17.36 0.02
C PRO A 235 -1.21 16.01 0.61
N LEU A 236 -0.89 16.04 1.90
CA LEU A 236 -0.30 14.91 2.61
C LEU A 236 -1.40 14.18 3.38
N LEU A 237 -1.56 12.89 3.07
CA LEU A 237 -2.37 12.00 3.89
C LEU A 237 -1.57 11.59 5.14
N VAL A 238 -2.25 11.40 6.27
CA VAL A 238 -1.59 11.04 7.54
C VAL A 238 -2.27 9.83 8.16
N ILE A 239 -1.47 8.84 8.55
CA ILE A 239 -1.92 7.70 9.35
C ILE A 239 -1.59 7.96 10.81
N CYS A 240 -2.61 7.92 11.66
CA CYS A 240 -2.50 8.10 13.10
C CYS A 240 -2.90 6.81 13.82
N GLN A 241 -2.25 6.52 14.94
CA GLN A 241 -2.63 5.43 15.84
C GLN A 241 -2.84 5.98 17.25
N SER A 242 -3.91 5.56 17.94
CA SER A 242 -4.08 5.93 19.34
C SER A 242 -3.10 5.15 20.20
N ASN A 243 -2.27 5.85 20.99
CA ASN A 243 -1.53 5.22 22.07
C ASN A 243 -2.53 4.73 23.12
N LYS A 244 -2.38 3.48 23.61
CA LYS A 244 -3.10 3.04 24.81
C LYS A 244 -2.80 4.08 25.90
N LEU A 245 -3.85 4.74 26.43
CA LEU A 245 -3.76 5.36 27.74
C LEU A 245 -3.39 4.24 28.74
N GLY A 246 -2.39 4.53 29.57
CA GLY A 246 -1.60 3.58 30.35
C GLY A 246 -2.36 2.65 31.29
#